data_AF-A0A2A5S9D0-F1
#
_entry.id   AF-A0A2A5S9D0-F1
#
_cell.length_a   1.000
_cell.length_b   1.000
_cell.length_c   1.000
_cell.angle_alpha   90.00
_cell.angle_beta   90.00
_cell.angle_gamma   90.00
#
_symmetry.space_group_name_H-M   'P 1'
#
loop_
_entity.id
_entity.type
_entity.pdbx_description
1 polymer ?
#
loop_
_entity_poly.entity_id
_entity_poly.type
_entity_poly.pdbx_seq_one_letter_code
_entity_poly.pdbx_strand_id
1 'polypeptide(L)'
;MLEEITVDFSEQVAETQTKIDRLQGIIYDIENQKNVLDDCKKSHIPRDTKFELSLSGVLRCSVKISIEMLIPLLEQNIEDNTVLIHKLAKELGIAIK
;
A
#
# COMPACT_ATOMS: atom_id res chain seq x y z
N MET A 1 -26.14 38.07 18.76
CA MET A 1 -26.30 36.64 18.40
C MET A 1 -24.99 36.22 17.78
N LEU A 2 -24.29 35.24 18.38
CA LEU A 2 -23.11 34.66 17.74
C LEU A 2 -23.64 33.75 16.63
N GLU A 3 -23.30 34.05 15.39
CA GLU A 3 -23.48 33.12 14.29
C GLU A 3 -22.55 31.93 14.55
N GLU A 4 -23.13 30.77 14.85
CA GLU A 4 -22.40 29.50 14.87
C GLU A 4 -22.00 29.18 13.43
N ILE A 5 -20.72 29.40 13.10
CA ILE A 5 -20.16 28.93 11.83
C ILE A 5 -20.03 27.42 11.93
N THR A 6 -21.02 26.69 11.43
CA THR A 6 -20.89 25.25 11.21
C THR A 6 -20.02 25.02 9.98
N VAL A 7 -18.76 24.65 10.21
CA VAL A 7 -17.86 24.19 9.15
C VAL A 7 -18.25 22.78 8.73
N ASP A 8 -18.56 22.59 7.45
CA ASP A 8 -18.80 21.27 6.88
C ASP A 8 -17.48 20.58 6.52
N PHE A 9 -17.26 19.38 7.08
CA PHE A 9 -16.08 18.55 6.82
C PHE A 9 -16.40 17.32 5.95
N SER A 10 -17.62 17.21 5.42
CA SER A 10 -18.10 16.04 4.66
C SER A 10 -17.19 15.66 3.49
N GLU A 11 -16.72 16.65 2.72
CA GLU A 11 -15.80 16.44 1.59
C GLU A 11 -14.46 15.88 2.05
N GLN A 12 -13.85 16.46 3.09
CA GLN A 12 -12.56 16.01 3.63
C GLN A 12 -12.65 14.58 4.18
N VAL A 13 -13.79 14.24 4.80
CA VAL A 13 -14.07 12.88 5.28
C VAL A 13 -14.15 11.90 4.11
N ALA A 14 -14.90 12.23 3.07
CA ALA A 14 -15.06 11.38 1.88
C ALA A 14 -13.73 11.17 1.13
N GLU A 15 -12.91 12.22 0.99
CA GLU A 15 -11.59 12.14 0.39
C GLU A 15 -10.64 11.25 1.19
N THR A 16 -10.68 11.37 2.52
CA THR A 16 -9.80 10.58 3.40
C THR A 16 -10.21 9.11 3.40
N GLN A 17 -11.53 8.81 3.39
CA GLN A 17 -12.02 7.44 3.23
C GLN A 17 -11.57 6.84 1.88
N THR A 18 -11.69 7.61 0.79
CA THR A 18 -11.23 7.18 -0.54
C THR A 18 -9.72 6.85 -0.55
N LYS A 19 -8.90 7.59 0.20
CA LYS A 19 -7.46 7.30 0.35
C LYS A 19 -7.22 6.00 1.10
N ILE A 20 -7.96 5.74 2.18
CA ILE A 20 -7.88 4.48 2.92
C ILE A 20 -8.23 3.30 2.02
N ASP A 21 -9.35 3.38 1.29
CA ASP A 21 -9.80 2.31 0.39
C ASP A 21 -8.77 2.00 -0.69
N ARG A 22 -8.13 3.04 -1.25
CA ARG A 22 -7.03 2.88 -2.22
C ARG A 22 -5.81 2.19 -1.62
N LEU A 23 -5.40 2.58 -0.41
CA LEU A 23 -4.26 1.97 0.27
C LEU A 23 -4.53 0.49 0.61
N GLN A 24 -5.76 0.15 1.01
CA GLN A 24 -6.18 -1.24 1.21
C GLN A 24 -6.11 -2.06 -0.08
N GLY A 25 -6.55 -1.48 -1.21
CA GLY A 25 -6.41 -2.11 -2.53
C GLY A 25 -4.95 -2.36 -2.92
N ILE A 26 -4.06 -1.40 -2.65
CA ILE A 26 -2.61 -1.56 -2.90
C ILE A 26 -2.03 -2.69 -2.05
N ILE A 27 -2.39 -2.77 -0.77
CA ILE A 27 -1.94 -3.88 0.11
C ILE A 27 -2.37 -5.22 -0.47
N TYR A 28 -3.64 -5.36 -0.86
CA TYR A 28 -4.16 -6.59 -1.47
C TYR A 28 -3.39 -7.02 -2.72
N ASP A 29 -3.07 -6.07 -3.61
CA ASP A 29 -2.28 -6.35 -4.81
C ASP A 29 -0.86 -6.80 -4.46
N ILE A 30 -0.24 -6.19 -3.46
CA ILE A 30 1.12 -6.55 -3.00
C ILE A 30 1.14 -7.93 -2.33
N GLU A 31 0.12 -8.27 -1.54
CA GLU A 31 -0.02 -9.59 -0.92
C GLU A 31 -0.14 -10.69 -1.98
N ASN A 32 -0.94 -10.45 -3.03
CA ASN A 32 -1.04 -11.37 -4.17
C ASN A 32 0.31 -11.55 -4.88
N GLN A 33 1.04 -10.46 -5.12
CA GLN A 33 2.39 -10.54 -5.70
C GLN A 33 3.34 -11.35 -4.82
N LYS A 34 3.28 -11.16 -3.49
CA LYS A 34 4.12 -11.90 -2.55
C LYS A 34 3.82 -13.40 -2.59
N ASN A 35 2.55 -13.79 -2.62
CA ASN A 35 2.14 -15.19 -2.74
C ASN A 35 2.71 -15.85 -4.00
N VAL A 36 2.63 -15.17 -5.15
CA VAL A 36 3.21 -15.66 -6.41
C VAL A 36 4.74 -15.80 -6.29
N LEU A 37 5.42 -14.84 -5.67
CA LEU A 37 6.87 -14.88 -5.49
C LEU A 37 7.32 -15.99 -4.52
N ASP A 38 6.54 -16.27 -3.48
CA ASP A 38 6.79 -17.39 -2.56
C ASP A 38 6.66 -18.74 -3.27
N ASP A 39 5.71 -18.88 -4.19
CA ASP A 39 5.59 -20.07 -5.04
C ASP A 39 6.75 -20.17 -6.03
N CYS A 40 7.16 -19.05 -6.64
CA CYS A 40 8.37 -19.00 -7.47
C CYS A 40 9.62 -19.43 -6.67
N LYS A 41 9.76 -19.00 -5.41
CA LYS A 41 10.88 -19.37 -4.54
C LYS A 41 10.92 -20.87 -4.23
N LYS A 42 9.75 -21.53 -4.14
CA LYS A 42 9.63 -22.98 -3.91
C LYS A 42 9.86 -23.82 -5.18
N SER A 43 9.70 -23.21 -6.35
CA SER A 43 9.94 -23.86 -7.64
C SER A 43 11.44 -23.98 -7.96
N HIS A 44 11.81 -24.80 -8.95
CA HIS A 44 13.20 -24.94 -9.43
C HIS A 44 13.68 -23.75 -10.30
N ILE A 45 13.18 -22.54 -10.02
CA ILE A 45 13.65 -21.33 -10.69
C ILE A 45 15.08 -21.04 -10.23
N PRO A 46 16.01 -20.74 -11.15
CA PRO A 46 17.37 -20.37 -10.80
C PRO A 46 17.40 -19.21 -9.80
N ARG A 47 18.22 -19.32 -8.74
CA ARG A 47 18.31 -18.31 -7.67
C ARG A 47 18.70 -16.92 -8.16
N ASP A 48 19.39 -16.85 -9.29
CA ASP A 48 19.83 -15.64 -9.98
C ASP A 48 18.76 -15.03 -10.89
N THR A 49 17.56 -15.62 -10.95
CA THR A 49 16.41 -15.06 -11.67
C THR A 49 16.07 -13.69 -11.09
N LYS A 50 16.11 -12.68 -11.95
CA LYS A 50 15.78 -11.30 -11.61
C LYS A 50 14.38 -10.97 -12.12
N PHE A 51 13.61 -10.34 -11.26
CA PHE A 51 12.27 -9.85 -11.54
C PHE A 51 12.34 -8.36 -11.83
N GLU A 52 11.44 -7.89 -12.67
CA GLU A 52 11.28 -6.47 -12.96
C GLU A 52 10.25 -5.89 -11.99
N LEU A 53 10.71 -5.01 -11.11
CA LEU A 53 9.83 -4.21 -10.26
C LEU A 53 9.55 -2.88 -10.96
N SER A 54 8.28 -2.62 -11.27
CA SER A 54 7.83 -1.34 -11.79
C SER A 54 7.56 -0.39 -10.64
N LEU A 55 8.33 0.70 -10.57
CA LEU A 55 8.15 1.76 -9.59
C LEU A 55 7.30 2.86 -10.22
N SER A 56 6.07 3.00 -9.70
CA SER A 56 5.13 4.02 -10.09
C SER A 56 5.46 5.34 -9.38
N GLY A 57 5.97 6.31 -10.12
CA GLY A 57 6.26 7.67 -9.64
C GLY A 57 6.24 8.69 -10.79
N VAL A 58 6.74 9.90 -10.57
CA VAL A 58 6.84 10.94 -11.62
C VAL A 58 7.71 10.48 -12.81
N LEU A 59 8.68 9.60 -12.54
CA LEU A 59 9.45 8.87 -13.55
C LEU A 59 9.10 7.38 -13.44
N ARG A 60 8.76 6.75 -14.57
CA ARG A 60 8.61 5.30 -14.65
C ARG A 60 10.00 4.68 -14.58
N CYS A 61 10.29 3.96 -13.51
CA CYS A 61 11.55 3.27 -13.31
C CYS A 61 11.32 1.77 -13.16
N SER A 62 12.20 0.98 -13.75
CA SER A 62 12.24 -0.47 -13.62
C SER A 62 13.55 -0.89 -12.99
N VAL A 63 13.50 -1.74 -11.96
CA VAL A 63 14.71 -2.28 -11.33
C VAL A 63 14.70 -3.80 -11.45
N LYS A 64 15.85 -4.38 -11.80
CA LYS A 64 16.08 -5.82 -11.76
C LYS A 64 16.47 -6.23 -10.35
N ILE A 65 15.65 -7.03 -9.69
CA ILE A 65 15.81 -7.41 -8.28
C ILE A 65 15.62 -8.93 -8.10
N SER A 66 16.36 -9.54 -7.16
CA SER A 66 16.17 -10.96 -6.82
C SER A 66 14.95 -11.16 -5.93
N ILE A 67 14.36 -12.36 -5.95
CA ILE A 67 13.22 -12.71 -5.07
C ILE A 67 13.57 -12.47 -3.59
N GLU A 68 14.79 -12.85 -3.19
CA GLU A 68 15.28 -12.71 -1.82
C GLU A 68 15.30 -11.27 -1.31
N MET A 69 15.50 -10.29 -2.22
CA MET A 69 15.42 -8.87 -1.89
C MET A 69 14.02 -8.28 -2.13
N LEU A 70 13.26 -8.82 -3.07
CA LEU A 70 11.94 -8.30 -3.43
C LEU A 70 10.90 -8.57 -2.34
N ILE A 71 10.85 -9.78 -1.78
CA ILE A 71 9.86 -10.15 -0.75
C ILE A 71 9.91 -9.20 0.47
N PRO A 72 11.08 -8.94 1.09
CA PRO A 72 11.15 -8.01 2.22
C PRO A 72 10.71 -6.58 1.88
N LEU A 73 10.97 -6.11 0.65
CA LEU A 73 10.53 -4.77 0.23
C LEU A 73 9.00 -4.69 0.09
N LEU A 74 8.36 -5.75 -0.39
CA LEU A 74 6.91 -5.84 -0.46
C LEU A 74 6.29 -5.87 0.96
N GLU A 75 6.92 -6.60 1.89
CA GLU A 75 6.48 -6.64 3.30
C GLU A 75 6.59 -5.28 3.98
N GLN A 76 7.69 -4.56 3.77
CA GLN A 76 7.84 -3.21 4.28
C GLN A 76 6.78 -2.26 3.68
N ASN A 77 6.46 -2.40 2.39
CA ASN A 77 5.43 -1.58 1.76
C ASN A 77 4.04 -1.82 2.36
N ILE A 78 3.70 -3.07 2.67
CA ILE A 78 2.45 -3.42 3.37
C ILE A 78 2.42 -2.76 4.75
N GLU A 79 3.50 -2.87 5.53
CA GLU A 79 3.60 -2.27 6.87
C GLU A 79 3.44 -0.74 6.80
N ASP A 80 4.18 -0.07 5.91
CA ASP A 80 4.14 1.38 5.74
C ASP A 80 2.73 1.87 5.36
N ASN A 81 2.07 1.18 4.42
CA ASN A 81 0.69 1.50 4.02
C ASN A 81 -0.29 1.24 5.16
N THR A 82 -0.10 0.18 5.96
CA THR A 82 -0.94 -0.14 7.12
C THR A 82 -0.83 0.93 8.20
N VAL A 83 0.38 1.41 8.49
CA VAL A 83 0.61 2.54 9.41
C VAL A 83 -0.09 3.81 8.91
N LEU A 84 -0.01 4.09 7.61
CA LEU A 84 -0.68 5.25 7.01
C LEU A 84 -2.20 5.13 7.10
N ILE A 85 -2.76 3.96 6.82
CA ILE A 85 -4.19 3.65 6.96
C ILE A 85 -4.65 3.91 8.41
N HIS A 86 -3.93 3.40 9.41
CA HIS A 86 -4.26 3.62 10.82
C HIS A 86 -4.21 5.10 11.21
N LYS A 87 -3.24 5.86 10.68
CA LYS A 87 -3.14 7.30 10.90
C LYS A 87 -4.37 8.03 10.33
N LEU A 88 -4.74 7.74 9.09
CA LEU A 88 -5.90 8.36 8.43
C LEU A 88 -7.22 7.98 9.12
N ALA A 89 -7.37 6.74 9.56
CA ALA A 89 -8.56 6.33 10.31
C ALA A 89 -8.68 7.03 11.66
N LYS A 90 -7.56 7.23 12.36
CA LYS A 90 -7.54 8.00 13.59
C LYS A 90 -7.98 9.46 13.36
N GLU A 91 -7.56 10.06 12.24
CA GLU A 91 -7.99 11.40 11.84
C GLU A 91 -9.51 11.46 11.57
N LEU A 92 -10.10 10.38 11.05
CA LEU A 92 -11.54 10.26 10.82
C LEU A 92 -12.35 9.78 12.03
N GLY A 93 -11.70 9.37 13.12
CA GLY A 93 -12.37 8.77 14.27
C GLY A 93 -13.02 7.41 13.98
N ILE A 94 -12.57 6.70 12.95
CA ILE A 94 -13.10 5.38 12.56
C ILE A 94 -12.19 4.26 13.05
N ALA A 95 -12.78 3.13 13.42
CA ALA A 95 -12.05 1.92 13.73
C ALA A 95 -11.78 1.12 12.44
N ILE A 96 -10.54 0.73 12.23
CA ILE A 96 -10.15 -0.19 11.14
C ILE A 96 -10.02 -1.58 11.75
N LYS A 97 -10.64 -2.56 11.08
CA LYS A 97 -10.55 -3.99 11.44
C LYS A 97 -9.27 -4.60 10.95
#